data_AF-A0A838NJN6-F1
#
_entry.id   AF-A0A838NJN6-F1
#
_cell.length_a   1.000
_cell.length_b   1.000
_cell.length_c   1.000
_cell.angle_alpha   90.00
_cell.angle_beta   90.00
_cell.angle_gamma   90.00
#
_symmetry.space_group_name_H-M   'P 1'
#
loop_
_entity.id
_entity.type
_entity.pdbx_description
1 polymer ?
#
loop_
_entity_poly.entity_id
_entity_poly.type
_entity_poly.pdbx_seq_one_letter_code
_entity_poly.pdbx_strand_id
1 'polypeptide(L)'
;MIRTAPEGRWFIAGAWAIALALMVVALRSDSPAWWVLAALWLAFSVWVIAFFRDPERAWSIGEGLVAAPADGKVVSVVETEEPAFLGGRALRISIFMNVFDCHVNRYPV
;
A
#
# COMPACT_ATOMS: atom_id res chain seq x y z
N MET A 1 -11.24 -11.97 -6.67
CA MET A 1 -10.61 -12.12 -5.34
C MET A 1 -9.66 -10.96 -5.15
N ILE A 2 -9.67 -10.29 -4.00
CA ILE A 2 -8.65 -9.28 -3.68
C ILE A 2 -7.34 -10.03 -3.45
N ARG A 3 -6.37 -9.84 -4.35
CA ARG A 3 -5.01 -10.35 -4.14
C ARG A 3 -4.31 -9.41 -3.16
N THR A 4 -3.47 -9.96 -2.30
CA THR A 4 -2.63 -9.20 -1.36
C THR A 4 -1.16 -9.49 -1.64
N ALA A 5 -0.30 -8.52 -1.34
CA ALA A 5 1.14 -8.66 -1.46
C ALA A 5 1.63 -9.81 -0.56
N PRO A 6 2.49 -10.73 -1.07
CA PRO A 6 2.99 -11.86 -0.30
C PRO A 6 3.65 -11.48 1.02
N GLU A 7 4.34 -10.34 1.05
CA GLU A 7 5.06 -9.78 2.20
C GLU A 7 4.10 -9.21 3.25
N GLY A 8 2.92 -8.73 2.81
CA GLY A 8 1.87 -8.19 3.67
C GLY A 8 1.23 -9.21 4.59
N ARG A 9 1.38 -10.52 4.30
CA ARG A 9 0.70 -11.60 5.04
C ARG A 9 0.99 -11.56 6.54
N TRP A 10 2.23 -11.26 6.93
CA TRP A 10 2.64 -11.28 8.34
C TRP A 10 2.09 -10.07 9.11
N PHE A 11 2.03 -8.91 8.45
CA PHE A 11 1.43 -7.71 9.01
C PHE A 11 -0.09 -7.86 9.15
N ILE A 12 -0.75 -8.44 8.15
CA ILE A 12 -2.19 -8.74 8.22
C ILE A 12 -2.44 -9.72 9.37
N ALA A 13 -1.74 -10.86 9.41
CA ALA A 13 -1.94 -11.86 10.47
C ALA A 13 -1.67 -11.27 11.87
N GLY A 14 -0.61 -10.48 12.03
CA GLY A 14 -0.28 -9.82 13.28
C GLY A 14 -1.35 -8.81 13.73
N ALA A 15 -1.83 -7.95 12.81
CA ALA A 15 -2.87 -6.98 13.11
C ALA A 15 -4.16 -7.67 13.57
N TRP A 16 -4.57 -8.75 12.89
CA TRP A 16 -5.77 -9.51 13.22
C TRP A 16 -5.63 -10.33 14.51
N ALA A 17 -4.43 -10.85 14.82
CA ALA A 17 -4.16 -11.52 16.09
C ALA A 17 -4.31 -10.54 17.27
N ILE A 18 -3.80 -9.31 17.13
CA ILE A 18 -3.97 -8.25 18.14
C ILE A 18 -5.45 -7.83 18.23
N ALA A 19 -6.16 -7.71 17.11
CA ALA A 19 -7.59 -7.42 17.10
C ALA A 19 -8.39 -8.45 17.90
N LEU A 20 -8.09 -9.75 17.71
CA LEU A 20 -8.71 -10.84 18.46
C LEU A 20 -8.36 -10.77 19.95
N ALA A 21 -7.10 -10.50 20.31
CA ALA A 21 -6.69 -10.36 21.70
C ALA A 21 -7.41 -9.19 22.39
N LEU A 22 -7.51 -8.04 21.74
CA LEU A 22 -8.24 -6.87 22.25
C LEU A 22 -9.74 -7.16 22.40
N MET A 23 -10.34 -7.88 21.45
CA MET A 23 -11.73 -8.33 21.55
C MET A 23 -11.93 -9.25 22.77
N VAL A 24 -11.02 -10.20 23.02
CA VAL A 24 -11.09 -11.06 24.20
C VAL A 24 -10.98 -10.27 25.50
N VAL A 25 -10.09 -9.27 25.57
CA VAL A 25 -9.98 -8.39 26.73
C VAL A 25 -11.25 -7.57 26.93
N ALA A 26 -11.83 -7.03 25.86
CA ALA A 26 -13.08 -6.27 25.91
C ALA A 26 -14.27 -7.11 26.41
N LEU A 27 -14.34 -8.38 26.01
CA LEU A 27 -15.37 -9.32 26.47
C LEU A 27 -15.20 -9.75 27.94
N ARG A 28 -13.97 -9.70 28.46
CA ARG A 28 -13.63 -10.10 29.85
C ARG A 28 -13.61 -8.93 30.82
N SER A 29 -13.69 -7.70 30.32
CA SER A 29 -13.61 -6.48 31.12
C SER A 29 -14.93 -5.75 31.13
N ASP A 30 -15.33 -5.23 32.29
CA ASP A 30 -16.52 -4.37 32.42
C ASP A 30 -16.28 -2.94 31.91
N SER A 31 -15.05 -2.59 31.52
CA SER A 31 -14.71 -1.23 31.09
C SER A 31 -15.06 -0.99 29.62
N PRO A 32 -15.85 0.05 29.29
CA PRO A 32 -16.19 0.40 27.91
C PRO A 32 -14.99 0.87 27.09
N ALA A 33 -13.89 1.26 27.73
CA ALA A 33 -12.68 1.70 27.04
C ALA A 33 -12.07 0.59 26.15
N TRP A 34 -12.14 -0.67 26.60
CA TRP A 34 -11.63 -1.80 25.84
C TRP A 34 -12.44 -2.06 24.57
N TRP A 35 -13.75 -1.80 24.60
CA TRP A 35 -14.60 -1.88 23.41
C TRP A 35 -14.23 -0.83 22.37
N VAL A 36 -13.98 0.41 22.79
CA VAL A 36 -13.52 1.49 21.90
C VAL A 36 -12.18 1.13 21.28
N LEU A 37 -11.22 0.67 22.09
CA LEU A 37 -9.90 0.29 21.60
C LEU A 37 -9.96 -0.89 20.62
N ALA A 38 -10.75 -1.93 20.94
CA ALA A 38 -10.95 -3.07 20.05
C ALA A 38 -11.58 -2.66 18.72
N ALA A 39 -12.57 -1.76 18.73
CA ALA A 39 -13.21 -1.26 17.52
C ALA A 39 -12.25 -0.45 16.64
N LEU A 40 -11.47 0.47 17.23
CA LEU A 40 -10.46 1.25 16.51
C LEU A 40 -9.39 0.35 15.89
N TRP A 41 -8.90 -0.64 16.65
CA TRP A 41 -7.89 -1.57 16.15
C TRP A 41 -8.44 -2.51 15.08
N LEU A 42 -9.71 -2.92 15.19
CA LEU A 42 -10.37 -3.70 14.15
C LEU A 42 -10.47 -2.91 12.83
N ALA A 43 -10.86 -1.64 12.89
CA ALA A 43 -10.87 -0.76 11.72
C ALA A 43 -9.48 -0.63 11.09
N PHE A 44 -8.44 -0.45 11.92
CA PHE A 44 -7.05 -0.45 11.47
C PHE A 44 -6.65 -1.78 10.81
N SER A 45 -7.04 -2.92 11.39
CA SER A 45 -6.73 -4.26 10.85
C SER A 45 -7.37 -4.50 9.48
N VAL A 46 -8.57 -3.96 9.26
CA VAL A 46 -9.20 -3.94 7.92
C VAL A 46 -8.42 -3.04 6.96
N TRP A 47 -8.00 -1.86 7.41
CA TRP A 47 -7.17 -0.97 6.60
C TRP A 47 -5.82 -1.61 6.23
N VAL A 48 -5.20 -2.40 7.10
CA VAL A 48 -3.95 -3.12 6.78
C VAL A 48 -4.14 -4.06 5.58
N ILE A 49 -5.29 -4.74 5.47
CA ILE A 49 -5.61 -5.55 4.27
C ILE A 49 -5.67 -4.64 3.03
N ALA A 50 -6.32 -3.48 3.15
CA ALA A 50 -6.44 -2.53 2.06
C ALA A 50 -5.09 -1.92 1.66
N PHE A 51 -4.17 -1.71 2.60
CA PHE A 51 -2.82 -1.18 2.34
C PHE A 51 -1.99 -2.17 1.52
N PHE A 52 -2.01 -3.46 1.89
CA PHE A 52 -1.29 -4.53 1.21
C PHE A 52 -2.05 -5.15 0.02
N ARG A 53 -3.11 -4.50 -0.48
CA ARG A 53 -3.84 -4.97 -1.67
C ARG A 53 -2.95 -4.89 -2.91
N ASP A 54 -3.09 -5.87 -3.80
CA ASP A 54 -2.42 -5.91 -5.10
C ASP A 54 -3.44 -6.20 -6.21
N PRO A 55 -4.22 -5.21 -6.66
CA PRO A 55 -5.23 -5.41 -7.69
C PRO A 55 -4.58 -5.73 -9.03
N GLU A 56 -5.24 -6.59 -9.82
CA GLU A 56 -4.92 -6.72 -11.23
C GLU A 56 -5.21 -5.39 -11.92
N ARG A 57 -4.26 -4.90 -12.71
CA ARG A 57 -4.39 -3.69 -13.51
C ARG A 57 -4.46 -4.07 -14.98
N ALA A 58 -5.36 -3.44 -15.72
CA ALA A 58 -5.35 -3.47 -17.17
C ALA A 58 -4.43 -2.35 -17.67
N TRP A 59 -3.48 -2.68 -18.54
CA TRP A 59 -2.47 -1.74 -19.05
C TRP A 59 -2.73 -1.54 -20.54
N SER A 60 -2.66 -0.29 -21.00
CA SER A 60 -2.46 -0.01 -22.41
C SER A 60 -0.98 -0.22 -22.72
N ILE A 61 -0.65 -1.41 -23.23
CA ILE A 61 0.70 -1.75 -23.67
C ILE A 61 0.77 -1.44 -25.18
N GLY A 62 1.79 -0.69 -25.60
CA GLY A 62 1.99 -0.31 -26.99
C GLY A 62 3.36 0.31 -27.20
N GLU A 63 3.82 0.35 -28.46
CA GLU A 63 5.11 0.95 -28.80
C GLU A 63 5.14 2.44 -28.42
N GLY A 64 6.23 2.86 -27.79
CA GLY A 64 6.43 4.25 -27.35
C GLY A 64 5.62 4.67 -26.13
N LEU A 65 4.84 3.78 -25.50
CA LEU A 65 4.12 4.06 -24.27
C LEU A 65 4.95 3.64 -23.04
N VAL A 66 4.99 4.53 -22.04
CA VAL A 66 5.54 4.24 -20.71
C VAL A 66 4.40 4.34 -19.72
N ALA A 67 4.09 3.25 -19.03
CA ALA A 67 3.01 3.23 -18.06
C ALA A 67 3.47 3.70 -16.68
N ALA A 68 2.55 4.20 -15.86
CA ALA A 68 2.88 4.60 -14.50
C ALA A 68 3.28 3.36 -13.67
N PRO A 69 4.48 3.34 -13.05
CA PRO A 69 4.94 2.19 -12.30
C PRO A 69 4.20 2.00 -10.97
N ALA A 70 3.56 3.04 -10.43
CA ALA A 70 2.92 3.05 -9.12
C ALA A 70 1.64 3.90 -9.13
N ASP A 71 0.73 3.65 -8.19
CA ASP A 71 -0.39 4.57 -7.93
C ASP A 71 0.12 5.81 -7.19
N GLY A 72 -0.55 6.94 -7.38
CA GLY A 72 -0.29 8.14 -6.59
C GLY A 72 -0.37 9.41 -7.43
N LYS A 73 0.25 10.47 -6.93
CA LYS A 73 0.24 11.78 -7.55
C LYS A 73 1.58 12.09 -8.18
N VAL A 74 1.61 12.50 -9.45
CA VAL A 74 2.80 13.09 -10.05
C VAL A 74 3.09 14.43 -9.35
N VAL A 75 4.25 14.52 -8.71
CA VAL A 75 4.65 15.71 -7.94
C VAL A 75 5.80 16.49 -8.58
N SER A 76 6.50 15.89 -9.56
CA SER A 76 7.60 16.54 -10.26
C SER A 76 7.82 15.90 -11.63
N VAL A 77 8.10 16.72 -12.64
CA VAL A 77 8.56 16.32 -13.97
C VAL A 77 9.69 17.26 -14.37
N VAL A 78 10.93 16.78 -14.39
CA VAL A 78 12.12 17.62 -14.62
C VAL A 78 13.18 16.87 -15.43
N GLU A 79 13.91 17.59 -16.28
CA GLU A 79 15.14 17.07 -16.88
C GLU A 79 16.28 17.06 -15.85
N THR A 80 17.03 15.97 -15.78
CA THR A 80 18.13 15.80 -14.85
C THR A 80 19.20 14.87 -15.43
N GLU A 81 20.42 14.94 -14.93
CA GLU A 81 21.46 13.95 -15.26
C GLU A 81 21.18 12.67 -14.43
N GLU A 82 21.03 11.53 -15.09
CA GLU A 82 20.82 10.21 -14.48
C GLU A 82 22.05 9.34 -14.77
N PRO A 83 23.04 9.30 -13.86
CA PRO A 83 24.31 8.62 -14.12
C PRO A 83 24.30 7.11 -13.80
N ALA A 84 23.29 6.58 -13.12
CA ALA A 84 23.33 5.22 -12.59
C ALA A 84 22.88 4.15 -13.58
N PHE A 85 21.87 4.43 -14.41
CA PHE A 85 21.32 3.48 -15.37
C PHE A 85 21.42 3.98 -16.82
N LEU A 86 21.06 5.24 -17.08
CA LEU A 86 21.02 5.84 -18.41
C LEU A 86 22.34 6.52 -18.80
N GLY A 87 23.14 6.98 -17.83
CA GLY A 87 24.45 7.58 -18.07
C GLY A 87 24.40 8.96 -18.73
N GLY A 88 23.31 9.72 -18.57
CA GLY A 88 23.16 11.04 -19.19
C GLY A 88 21.83 11.71 -18.86
N ARG A 89 21.47 12.75 -19.63
CA ARG A 89 20.23 13.49 -19.43
C ARG A 89 19.00 12.62 -19.62
N ALA A 90 18.09 12.70 -18.66
CA ALA A 90 16.83 11.99 -18.66
C ALA A 90 15.70 12.87 -18.11
N LEU A 91 14.47 12.58 -18.54
CA LEU A 91 13.26 13.16 -17.94
C LEU A 91 12.89 12.33 -16.70
N ARG A 92 12.99 12.92 -15.51
CA ARG A 92 12.59 12.29 -14.25
C ARG A 92 11.15 12.65 -13.91
N ILE A 93 10.34 11.63 -13.69
CA ILE A 93 8.95 11.74 -13.22
C ILE A 93 8.90 11.20 -11.78
N SER A 94 8.51 12.04 -10.82
CA SER A 94 8.36 11.64 -9.42
C SER A 94 6.87 11.43 -9.09
N ILE A 95 6.54 10.25 -8.58
CA ILE A 95 5.19 9.89 -8.13
C ILE A 95 5.22 9.74 -6.60
N PHE A 96 4.35 10.48 -5.91
CA PHE A 96 4.15 10.37 -4.47
C PHE A 96 2.99 9.43 -4.18
N MET A 97 3.25 8.38 -3.40
CA MET A 97 2.25 7.42 -2.92
C MET A 97 1.83 7.80 -1.51
N ASN A 98 0.53 8.04 -1.31
CA ASN A 98 -0.07 8.26 0.01
C ASN A 98 -0.52 6.92 0.63
N VAL A 99 -0.86 6.93 1.92
CA VAL A 99 -1.23 5.74 2.72
C VAL A 99 -2.46 4.97 2.21
N PHE A 100 -3.25 5.54 1.29
CA PHE A 100 -4.40 4.89 0.68
C PHE A 100 -4.11 4.33 -0.72
N ASP A 101 -2.99 4.69 -1.33
CA ASP A 101 -2.56 4.17 -2.62
C ASP A 101 -2.13 2.70 -2.52
N CYS A 102 -2.17 1.97 -3.63
CA CYS A 102 -1.62 0.61 -3.66
C CYS A 102 -0.10 0.68 -3.65
N HIS A 103 0.52 0.16 -2.58
CA HIS A 103 1.98 0.18 -2.37
C HIS A 103 2.70 -0.95 -3.12
N VAL A 104 2.39 -1.08 -4.41
CA VAL A 104 3.02 -2.03 -5.32
C VAL A 104 3.60 -1.25 -6.49
N ASN A 105 4.92 -1.35 -6.65
CA ASN A 105 5.64 -0.80 -7.79
C ASN A 105 5.83 -1.87 -8.85
N ARG A 106 5.53 -1.53 -10.10
CA ARG A 106 5.58 -2.41 -11.25
C ARG A 106 6.52 -1.82 -12.30
N TYR A 107 7.05 -2.69 -13.15
CA TYR A 107 7.93 -2.24 -14.23
C TYR A 107 7.09 -1.50 -15.30
N PRO A 108 7.53 -0.31 -15.77
CA PRO A 108 6.70 0.56 -16.60
C PRO A 108 6.78 0.29 -18.12
N VAL A 109 7.70 -0.57 -18.58
CA VAL A 109 7.94 -0.91 -20.00
C VAL A 109 8.12 -2.41 -20.24
#